data_AF-A0A4Z2BIV2-F1
#
_entry.id   AF-A0A4Z2BIV2-F1
#
_cell.length_a   1.000
_cell.length_b   1.000
_cell.length_c   1.000
_cell.angle_alpha   90.00
_cell.angle_beta   90.00
_cell.angle_gamma   90.00
#
_symmetry.space_group_name_H-M   'P 1'
#
loop_
_entity.id
_entity.type
_entity.pdbx_description
1 polymer ?
#
loop_
_entity_poly.entity_id
_entity_poly.type
_entity_poly.pdbx_seq_one_letter_code
_entity_poly.pdbx_strand_id
1 'polypeptide(L)'
;MTRCRSYIRGLAVCVTVLLLVSGVVMIGVGFSSGDGNTPVAEFSVLALVEFVALMVVAAPLVQVEAQMDGAVDELFLNVTPLHRADPYIQRELNKLQLSDSCCGLRSSEDWENELPVSCFCTPSVGRPASEQISDHRCVMAKRNHQPGQPTPGTLWVHAKPCGPILKNYLSFPIKLRIGIISAFATITMAAIALCLALALEEYWTKPPVEVRVDDFNRVTYEPKPSLT
;
A
#
# COMPACT_ATOMS: atom_id res chain seq x y z
N MET A 1 -10.69 12.23 -19.65
CA MET A 1 -9.81 11.05 -19.41
C MET A 1 -9.45 10.82 -17.94
N THR A 2 -9.41 11.86 -17.08
CA THR A 2 -9.10 11.75 -15.63
C THR A 2 -10.14 10.96 -14.80
N ARG A 3 -11.44 11.04 -15.12
CA ARG A 3 -12.48 10.23 -14.45
C ARG A 3 -12.32 8.72 -14.67
N CYS A 4 -11.91 8.31 -15.87
CA CYS A 4 -11.67 6.90 -16.18
C CYS A 4 -10.48 6.33 -15.38
N ARG A 5 -9.43 7.15 -15.18
CA ARG A 5 -8.24 6.78 -14.42
C ARG A 5 -8.50 6.61 -12.91
N SER A 6 -9.41 7.40 -12.34
CA SER A 6 -9.85 7.23 -10.94
C SER A 6 -10.75 6.01 -10.76
N TYR A 7 -11.64 5.73 -11.73
CA TYR A 7 -12.49 4.53 -11.71
C TYR A 7 -11.66 3.24 -11.81
N ILE A 8 -10.64 3.22 -12.68
CA ILE A 8 -9.71 2.09 -12.83
C ILE A 8 -8.90 1.87 -11.53
N ARG A 9 -8.49 2.93 -10.84
CA ARG A 9 -7.80 2.83 -9.54
C ARG A 9 -8.70 2.27 -8.44
N GLY A 10 -9.94 2.75 -8.34
CA GLY A 10 -10.93 2.22 -7.39
C GLY A 10 -11.30 0.76 -7.66
N LEU A 11 -11.47 0.41 -8.94
CA LEU A 11 -11.78 -0.96 -9.35
C LEU A 11 -10.60 -1.91 -9.10
N ALA A 12 -9.37 -1.50 -9.39
CA ALA A 12 -8.18 -2.26 -9.03
C ALA A 12 -8.08 -2.46 -7.50
N VAL A 13 -8.46 -1.44 -6.72
CA VAL A 13 -8.47 -1.53 -5.27
C VAL A 13 -9.45 -2.57 -4.76
N CYS A 14 -10.70 -2.51 -5.24
CA CYS A 14 -11.74 -3.47 -4.92
C CYS A 14 -11.38 -4.89 -5.36
N VAL A 15 -10.84 -5.06 -6.57
CA VAL A 15 -10.44 -6.38 -7.10
C VAL A 15 -9.33 -6.99 -6.26
N THR A 16 -8.33 -6.23 -5.81
CA THR A 16 -7.29 -6.77 -4.91
C THR A 16 -7.89 -7.23 -3.59
N VAL A 17 -8.80 -6.46 -2.99
CA VAL A 17 -9.43 -6.84 -1.71
C VAL A 17 -10.29 -8.10 -1.90
N LEU A 18 -11.03 -8.19 -3.01
CA LEU A 18 -11.85 -9.36 -3.33
C LEU A 18 -11.00 -10.63 -3.53
N LEU A 19 -9.87 -10.52 -4.24
CA LEU A 19 -8.94 -11.63 -4.40
C LEU A 19 -8.41 -12.08 -3.04
N LEU A 20 -7.91 -11.16 -2.20
CA LEU A 20 -7.39 -11.50 -0.87
C LEU A 20 -8.43 -12.15 0.05
N VAL A 21 -9.68 -11.67 0.02
CA VAL A 21 -10.77 -12.28 0.80
C VAL A 21 -11.08 -13.69 0.27
N SER A 22 -11.08 -13.88 -1.06
CA SER A 22 -11.24 -15.19 -1.68
C SER A 22 -10.15 -16.17 -1.22
N GLY A 23 -8.87 -15.76 -1.22
CA GLY A 23 -7.77 -16.63 -0.77
C GLY A 23 -7.86 -17.04 0.68
N VAL A 24 -8.24 -16.11 1.57
CA VAL A 24 -8.45 -16.44 2.99
C VAL A 24 -9.59 -17.44 3.16
N VAL A 25 -10.69 -17.28 2.40
CA VAL A 25 -11.81 -18.23 2.42
C VAL A 25 -11.38 -19.60 1.90
N MET A 26 -10.63 -19.64 0.79
CA MET A 26 -10.09 -20.88 0.24
C MET A 26 -9.22 -21.59 1.27
N ILE A 27 -8.27 -20.89 1.89
CA ILE A 27 -7.38 -21.45 2.92
C ILE A 27 -8.21 -22.02 4.09
N GLY A 28 -9.23 -21.29 4.55
CA GLY A 28 -10.12 -21.74 5.62
C GLY A 28 -10.93 -23.00 5.27
N VAL A 29 -11.45 -23.09 4.04
CA VAL A 29 -12.16 -24.28 3.54
C VAL A 29 -11.22 -25.47 3.41
N GLY A 30 -9.97 -25.25 2.97
CA GLY A 30 -8.93 -26.27 2.91
C GLY A 30 -8.61 -26.88 4.27
N PHE A 31 -8.47 -26.05 5.32
CA PHE A 31 -8.24 -26.53 6.69
C PHE A 31 -9.48 -27.18 7.33
N SER A 32 -10.69 -26.74 6.99
CA SER A 32 -11.93 -27.31 7.54
C SER A 32 -12.31 -28.65 6.90
N SER A 33 -11.79 -28.96 5.70
CA SER A 33 -12.09 -30.20 4.97
C SER A 33 -11.26 -31.40 5.44
N GLY A 34 -11.00 -31.49 6.75
CA GLY A 34 -10.23 -32.58 7.38
C GLY A 34 -10.76 -33.99 7.14
N ASP A 35 -11.94 -34.13 6.52
CA ASP A 35 -12.53 -35.40 6.09
C ASP A 35 -12.88 -35.39 4.60
N GLY A 36 -11.93 -35.85 3.77
CA GLY A 36 -12.19 -36.95 2.85
C GLY A 36 -12.59 -36.70 1.39
N ASN A 37 -13.19 -35.58 0.98
CA ASN A 37 -13.76 -35.52 -0.39
C ASN A 37 -13.54 -34.23 -1.22
N THR A 38 -12.89 -33.20 -0.70
CA THR A 38 -12.49 -32.04 -1.52
C THR A 38 -11.09 -32.30 -2.09
N PRO A 39 -10.91 -32.44 -3.41
CA PRO A 39 -9.62 -32.83 -3.95
C PRO A 39 -8.62 -31.68 -3.77
N VAL A 40 -7.51 -31.96 -3.08
CA VAL A 40 -6.35 -31.05 -2.91
C VAL A 40 -5.88 -30.44 -4.24
N ALA A 41 -6.14 -31.14 -5.36
CA ALA A 41 -5.91 -30.66 -6.71
C ALA A 41 -6.76 -29.44 -7.09
N GLU A 42 -8.06 -29.40 -6.76
CA GLU A 42 -8.94 -28.24 -7.06
C GLU A 42 -8.51 -27.01 -6.26
N PHE A 43 -8.16 -27.20 -4.98
CA PHE A 43 -7.62 -26.13 -4.13
C PHE A 43 -6.31 -25.57 -4.69
N SER A 44 -5.41 -26.44 -5.16
CA SER A 44 -4.13 -26.04 -5.74
C SER A 44 -4.29 -25.24 -7.04
N VAL A 45 -5.24 -25.63 -7.89
CA VAL A 45 -5.55 -24.89 -9.14
C VAL A 45 -6.14 -23.51 -8.81
N LEU A 46 -7.06 -23.43 -7.85
CA LEU A 46 -7.65 -22.16 -7.42
C LEU A 46 -6.60 -21.22 -6.80
N ALA A 47 -5.72 -21.73 -5.95
CA ALA A 47 -4.62 -20.95 -5.36
C ALA A 47 -3.64 -20.44 -6.42
N LEU A 48 -3.33 -21.25 -7.46
CA LEU A 48 -2.48 -20.84 -8.56
C LEU A 48 -3.13 -19.72 -9.40
N VAL A 49 -4.42 -19.86 -9.73
CA VAL A 49 -5.17 -18.82 -10.47
C VAL A 49 -5.21 -17.52 -9.69
N GLU A 50 -5.43 -17.60 -8.38
CA GLU A 50 -5.43 -16.43 -7.50
C GLU A 50 -4.06 -15.75 -7.43
N PHE A 51 -2.99 -16.54 -7.30
CA PHE A 51 -1.61 -16.03 -7.33
C PHE A 51 -1.31 -15.31 -8.65
N VAL A 52 -1.68 -15.91 -9.79
CA VAL A 52 -1.52 -15.29 -11.12
C VAL A 52 -2.33 -14.00 -11.22
N ALA A 53 -3.59 -13.99 -10.74
CA ALA A 53 -4.43 -12.79 -10.72
C ALA A 53 -3.81 -11.67 -9.86
N LEU A 54 -3.27 -12.00 -8.68
CA LEU A 54 -2.55 -11.05 -7.83
C LEU A 54 -1.32 -10.49 -8.55
N MET A 55 -0.55 -11.32 -9.26
CA MET A 55 0.63 -10.87 -10.02
C MET A 55 0.27 -9.94 -11.19
N VAL A 56 -0.80 -10.24 -11.92
CA VAL A 56 -1.30 -9.38 -13.02
C VAL A 56 -1.74 -8.02 -12.49
N VAL A 57 -2.38 -7.99 -11.32
CA VAL A 57 -2.80 -6.73 -10.67
C VAL A 57 -1.61 -6.00 -10.05
N ALA A 58 -0.60 -6.71 -9.55
CA ALA A 58 0.61 -6.14 -8.94
C ALA A 58 1.59 -5.54 -9.96
N ALA A 59 1.67 -6.12 -11.17
CA ALA A 59 2.59 -5.66 -12.22
C ALA A 59 2.53 -4.15 -12.51
N PRO A 60 1.34 -3.54 -12.72
CA PRO A 60 1.26 -2.10 -12.92
C PRO A 60 1.62 -1.30 -11.66
N LEU A 61 1.51 -1.86 -10.45
CA LEU A 61 1.87 -1.13 -9.22
C LEU A 61 3.38 -0.87 -9.12
N VAL A 62 4.20 -1.85 -9.49
CA VAL A 62 5.67 -1.74 -9.46
C VAL A 62 6.16 -0.66 -10.43
N GLN A 63 5.57 -0.61 -11.63
CA GLN A 63 5.86 0.42 -12.62
C GLN A 63 5.41 1.81 -12.16
N VAL A 64 4.24 1.88 -11.51
CA VAL A 64 3.71 3.15 -10.99
C VAL A 64 4.53 3.65 -9.82
N GLU A 65 5.03 2.80 -8.91
CA GLU A 65 5.90 3.23 -7.82
C GLU A 65 7.18 3.88 -8.36
N ALA A 66 7.85 3.21 -9.30
CA ALA A 66 9.07 3.72 -9.93
C ALA A 66 8.85 5.02 -10.69
N GLN A 67 7.71 5.17 -11.37
CA GLN A 67 7.39 6.40 -12.10
C GLN A 67 6.85 7.52 -11.21
N MET A 68 6.18 7.21 -10.10
CA MET A 68 5.55 8.24 -9.28
C MET A 68 6.56 9.16 -8.64
N ASP A 69 7.66 8.62 -8.11
CA ASP A 69 8.62 9.44 -7.38
C ASP A 69 9.27 10.50 -8.28
N GLY A 70 9.62 10.15 -9.51
CA GLY A 70 10.15 11.11 -10.49
C GLY A 70 9.08 12.02 -11.09
N ALA A 71 7.90 11.47 -11.44
CA ALA A 71 6.84 12.26 -12.06
C ALA A 71 6.23 13.29 -11.11
N VAL A 72 6.17 13.00 -9.80
CA VAL A 72 5.65 13.93 -8.79
C VAL A 72 6.58 15.13 -8.63
N ASP A 73 7.90 14.91 -8.62
CA ASP A 73 8.88 16.00 -8.49
C ASP A 73 8.90 16.89 -9.75
N GLU A 74 8.81 16.31 -10.95
CA GLU A 74 8.64 17.04 -12.23
C GLU A 74 7.32 17.83 -12.27
N LEU A 75 6.22 17.24 -11.79
CA LEU A 75 4.95 17.93 -11.67
C LEU A 75 5.06 19.14 -10.74
N PHE A 76 5.77 19.02 -9.62
CA PHE A 76 5.97 20.13 -8.69
C PHE A 76 6.72 21.30 -9.35
N LEU A 77 7.74 21.02 -10.17
CA LEU A 77 8.46 22.05 -10.93
C LEU A 77 7.58 22.70 -12.00
N ASN A 78 6.71 21.93 -12.65
CA ASN A 78 5.86 22.44 -13.73
C ASN A 78 4.65 23.24 -13.23
N VAL A 79 4.15 22.98 -12.01
CA VAL A 79 3.01 23.70 -11.43
C VAL A 79 3.40 24.92 -10.58
N THR A 80 4.70 25.18 -10.45
CA THR A 80 5.18 26.45 -9.87
C THR A 80 5.22 27.54 -10.95
N PRO A 81 4.64 28.73 -10.72
CA PRO A 81 4.08 29.17 -9.44
C PRO A 81 2.62 28.72 -9.22
N LEU A 82 2.33 28.29 -7.99
CA LEU A 82 1.07 27.63 -7.61
C LEU A 82 -0.18 28.50 -7.82
N HIS A 83 -0.03 29.83 -7.77
CA HIS A 83 -1.14 30.76 -8.04
C HIS A 83 -1.65 30.69 -9.49
N ARG A 84 -0.82 30.24 -10.45
CA ARG A 84 -1.21 30.06 -11.86
C ARG A 84 -1.66 28.63 -12.18
N ALA A 85 -1.56 27.71 -11.23
CA ALA A 85 -1.98 26.34 -11.43
C ALA A 85 -3.50 26.23 -11.64
N ASP A 86 -3.95 25.13 -12.25
CA ASP A 86 -5.37 24.85 -12.48
C ASP A 86 -6.19 24.99 -11.18
N PRO A 87 -7.39 25.60 -11.19
CA PRO A 87 -8.22 25.80 -10.00
C PRO A 87 -8.50 24.51 -9.23
N TYR A 88 -8.57 23.36 -9.92
CA TYR A 88 -8.71 22.06 -9.28
C TYR A 88 -7.52 21.73 -8.37
N ILE A 89 -6.29 21.97 -8.85
CA ILE A 89 -5.06 21.71 -8.11
C ILE A 89 -4.97 22.64 -6.90
N GLN A 90 -5.31 23.92 -7.07
CA GLN A 90 -5.34 24.88 -5.96
C GLN A 90 -6.33 24.43 -4.87
N ARG A 91 -7.52 23.96 -5.25
CA ARG A 91 -8.53 23.47 -4.30
C ARG A 91 -8.06 22.26 -3.52
N GLU A 92 -7.46 21.27 -4.18
CA GLU A 92 -6.96 20.07 -3.48
C GLU A 92 -5.75 20.38 -2.60
N LEU A 93 -4.85 21.27 -3.06
CA LEU A 93 -3.72 21.69 -2.24
C LEU A 93 -4.16 22.51 -1.02
N ASN A 94 -5.17 23.39 -1.14
CA ASN A 94 -5.69 24.15 -0.01
C ASN A 94 -6.29 23.24 1.07
N LYS A 95 -6.98 22.16 0.68
CA LYS A 95 -7.46 21.15 1.65
C LYS A 95 -6.31 20.49 2.39
N LEU A 96 -5.25 20.12 1.66
CA LEU A 96 -4.06 19.50 2.25
C LEU A 96 -3.35 20.45 3.22
N GLN A 97 -3.16 21.71 2.82
CA GLN A 97 -2.56 22.75 3.65
C GLN A 97 -3.33 22.95 4.96
N LEU A 98 -4.67 23.00 4.90
CA LEU A 98 -5.53 23.09 6.09
C LEU A 98 -5.47 21.85 6.97
N SER A 99 -5.46 20.65 6.38
CA SER A 99 -5.47 19.38 7.10
C SER A 99 -4.12 19.08 7.79
N ASP A 100 -3.01 19.38 7.10
CA ASP A 100 -1.67 18.97 7.51
C ASP A 100 -0.76 20.13 7.96
N SER A 101 -1.30 21.35 8.05
CA SER A 101 -0.58 22.54 8.53
C SER A 101 0.75 22.77 7.79
N CYS A 102 0.70 22.68 6.47
CA CYS A 102 1.84 22.83 5.56
C CYS A 102 1.59 23.96 4.57
N CYS A 103 2.64 24.48 3.91
CA CYS A 103 2.50 25.49 2.87
C CYS A 103 3.49 25.29 1.71
N GLY A 104 2.98 25.48 0.49
CA GLY A 104 3.73 25.24 -0.75
C GLY A 104 4.03 23.77 -0.99
N LEU A 105 4.59 23.45 -2.15
CA LEU A 105 5.00 22.08 -2.49
C LEU A 105 6.43 21.83 -2.00
N ARG A 106 7.37 22.68 -2.40
CA ARG A 106 8.75 22.71 -1.88
C ARG A 106 8.89 23.72 -0.75
N SER A 107 8.23 24.86 -0.85
CA SER A 107 8.29 25.92 0.14
C SER A 107 7.21 26.97 -0.07
N SER A 108 7.01 27.86 0.90
CA SER A 108 6.02 28.94 0.82
C SER A 108 6.21 29.89 -0.38
N GLU A 109 7.45 30.01 -0.88
CA GLU A 109 7.81 30.82 -2.05
C GLU A 109 7.20 30.31 -3.36
N ASP A 110 6.71 29.07 -3.41
CA ASP A 110 6.04 28.50 -4.58
C ASP A 110 4.75 29.28 -4.96
N TRP A 111 4.21 30.05 -4.01
CA TRP A 111 3.06 30.96 -4.20
C TRP A 111 3.45 32.37 -4.62
N GLU A 112 4.75 32.68 -4.71
CA GLU A 112 5.27 34.03 -4.94
C GLU A 112 4.64 35.06 -3.98
N ASN A 113 3.84 35.98 -4.49
CA ASN A 113 3.20 37.04 -3.69
C ASN A 113 1.72 36.77 -3.38
N GLU A 114 1.14 35.70 -3.93
CA GLU A 114 -0.29 35.38 -3.82
C GLU A 114 -0.51 34.15 -2.95
N LEU A 115 -0.23 34.29 -1.64
CA LEU A 115 -0.41 33.20 -0.69
C LEU A 115 -1.90 32.98 -0.36
N PRO A 116 -2.39 31.72 -0.39
CA PRO A 116 -3.75 31.39 -0.02
C PRO A 116 -3.94 31.45 1.50
N VAL A 117 -5.18 31.65 1.93
CA VAL A 117 -5.54 31.71 3.35
C VAL A 117 -5.20 30.43 4.13
N SER A 118 -5.14 29.28 3.45
CA SER A 118 -4.76 27.98 4.00
C SER A 118 -3.30 27.87 4.42
N CYS A 119 -2.44 28.79 3.96
CA CYS A 119 -1.02 28.82 4.30
C CYS A 119 -0.73 29.61 5.59
N PHE A 120 -1.66 30.47 6.03
CA PHE A 120 -1.45 31.32 7.19
C PHE A 120 -1.58 30.55 8.50
N CYS A 121 -0.70 30.84 9.43
CA CYS A 121 -0.69 30.22 10.74
C CYS A 121 -0.55 31.27 11.84
N THR A 122 -1.03 30.95 13.04
CA THR A 122 -0.88 31.82 14.21
C THR A 122 0.28 31.30 15.06
N PRO A 123 1.35 32.08 15.26
CA PRO A 123 2.43 31.67 16.16
C PRO A 123 1.85 31.55 17.58
N SER A 124 2.25 30.52 18.33
CA SER A 124 1.75 30.35 19.70
C SER A 124 2.40 31.36 20.65
N VAL A 125 1.89 32.60 20.67
CA VAL A 125 2.29 33.62 21.64
C VAL A 125 1.40 33.46 22.87
N GLY A 126 1.94 32.86 23.95
CA GLY A 126 1.24 32.69 25.22
C GLY A 126 1.64 31.49 26.09
N ARG A 127 2.60 30.65 25.67
CA ARG A 127 3.09 29.51 26.47
C ARG A 127 4.36 29.87 27.24
N PRO A 128 4.49 29.46 28.52
CA PRO A 128 5.62 29.82 29.38
C PRO A 128 6.97 29.35 28.80
N ALA A 129 8.02 30.09 29.13
CA ALA A 129 9.34 30.03 28.50
C ALA A 129 10.10 28.69 28.58
N SER A 130 9.57 27.68 29.26
CA SER A 130 10.11 26.32 29.23
C SER A 130 9.68 25.51 27.99
N GLU A 131 8.69 25.98 27.22
CA GLU A 131 8.23 25.36 25.96
C GLU A 131 8.61 26.17 24.71
N GLN A 132 9.34 27.29 24.85
CA GLN A 132 9.91 28.10 23.77
C GLN A 132 11.12 27.44 23.09
N ILE A 133 11.09 26.12 22.94
CA ILE A 133 11.91 25.44 21.95
C ILE A 133 11.30 25.81 20.60
N SER A 134 11.75 26.95 20.06
CA SER A 134 11.64 27.37 18.67
C SER A 134 10.45 26.77 17.93
N ASP A 135 9.31 27.46 17.90
CA ASP A 135 8.08 27.01 17.23
C ASP A 135 8.31 26.91 15.72
N HIS A 136 8.97 25.83 15.27
CA HIS A 136 9.34 25.52 13.89
C HIS A 136 8.13 25.26 12.99
N ARG A 137 6.92 25.52 13.48
CA ARG A 137 5.66 25.31 12.75
C ARG A 137 5.30 26.51 11.89
N CYS A 138 5.72 27.72 12.28
CA CYS A 138 5.41 28.97 11.61
C CYS A 138 6.68 29.78 11.32
N VAL A 139 6.82 30.29 10.11
CA VAL A 139 7.93 31.15 9.69
C VAL A 139 7.40 32.46 9.13
N MET A 140 8.24 33.50 9.20
CA MET A 140 7.96 34.80 8.58
C MET A 140 8.08 34.69 7.06
N ALA A 141 7.00 35.00 6.34
CA ALA A 141 7.06 35.12 4.89
C ALA A 141 7.83 36.41 4.52
N LYS A 142 8.94 36.27 3.77
CA LYS A 142 9.66 37.41 3.21
C LYS A 142 8.84 38.01 2.07
N ARG A 143 8.13 39.10 2.32
CA ARG A 143 7.59 39.91 1.23
C ARG A 143 8.74 40.75 0.65
N ASN A 144 8.91 40.75 -0.67
CA ASN A 144 9.76 41.76 -1.31
C ASN A 144 9.18 43.13 -0.99
N HIS A 145 9.86 43.87 -0.11
CA HIS A 145 9.48 45.23 0.23
C HIS A 145 9.54 46.10 -1.02
N GLN A 146 8.38 46.43 -1.58
CA GLN A 146 8.24 47.63 -2.40
C GLN A 146 8.33 48.84 -1.44
N PRO A 147 9.29 49.75 -1.61
CA PRO A 147 9.41 50.91 -0.74
C PRO A 147 8.25 51.88 -1.02
N GLY A 148 7.36 52.07 -0.03
CA GLY A 148 6.31 53.09 -0.09
C GLY A 148 4.92 52.69 0.43
N GLN A 149 4.66 51.42 0.74
CA GLN A 149 3.35 50.99 1.23
C GLN A 149 3.32 50.96 2.78
N PRO A 150 2.28 51.52 3.45
CA PRO A 150 2.17 51.53 4.90
C PRO A 150 2.17 50.10 5.47
N THR A 151 2.94 49.90 6.53
CA THR A 151 3.16 48.64 7.29
C THR A 151 1.96 47.69 7.31
N PRO A 152 2.09 46.47 6.72
CA PRO A 152 1.17 45.37 6.96
C PRO A 152 1.82 44.38 7.94
N GLY A 153 1.07 43.89 8.92
CA GLY A 153 1.54 43.00 9.97
C GLY A 153 2.42 41.84 9.48
N THR A 154 3.35 41.45 10.33
CA THR A 154 4.23 40.28 10.15
C THR A 154 3.41 39.05 9.75
N LEU A 155 3.56 38.61 8.50
CA LEU A 155 2.78 37.52 7.92
C LEU A 155 3.46 36.18 8.27
N TRP A 156 2.77 35.38 9.08
CA TRP A 156 3.22 34.06 9.49
C TRP A 156 2.62 32.98 8.59
N VAL A 157 3.47 32.09 8.10
CA VAL A 157 3.11 30.98 7.21
C VAL A 157 3.62 29.66 7.74
N HIS A 158 2.95 28.56 7.39
CA HIS A 158 3.41 27.24 7.77
C HIS A 158 4.81 26.96 7.21
N ALA A 159 5.73 26.55 8.09
CA ALA A 159 7.12 26.29 7.73
C ALA A 159 7.32 24.96 6.98
N LYS A 160 6.41 24.01 7.20
CA LYS A 160 6.51 22.66 6.65
C LYS A 160 6.02 22.65 5.19
N PRO A 161 6.78 22.09 4.23
CA PRO A 161 6.31 21.94 2.86
C PRO A 161 5.30 20.80 2.71
N CYS A 162 4.33 20.95 1.80
CA CYS A 162 3.32 19.92 1.53
C CYS A 162 3.79 18.83 0.56
N GLY A 163 4.85 19.05 -0.22
CA GLY A 163 5.33 18.11 -1.24
C GLY A 163 5.65 16.71 -0.67
N PRO A 164 6.46 16.60 0.41
CA PRO A 164 6.72 15.31 1.04
C PRO A 164 5.45 14.65 1.62
N ILE A 165 4.51 15.45 2.12
CA ILE A 165 3.24 14.95 2.66
C ILE A 165 2.39 14.36 1.55
N LEU A 166 2.24 15.10 0.45
CA LEU A 166 1.53 14.67 -0.75
C LEU A 166 2.18 13.42 -1.37
N LYS A 167 3.52 13.38 -1.44
CA LYS A 167 4.28 12.21 -1.90
C LYS A 167 4.01 10.97 -1.03
N ASN A 168 3.95 11.14 0.29
CA ASN A 168 3.57 10.05 1.19
C ASN A 168 2.10 9.62 1.00
N TYR A 169 1.15 10.55 0.87
CA TYR A 169 -0.26 10.20 0.60
C TYR A 169 -0.44 9.41 -0.70
N LEU A 170 0.33 9.74 -1.73
CA LEU A 170 0.27 9.03 -2.99
C LEU A 170 0.98 7.67 -2.92
N SER A 171 2.13 7.58 -2.25
CA SER A 171 2.96 6.35 -2.21
C SER A 171 2.53 5.34 -1.15
N PHE A 172 1.91 5.79 -0.05
CA PHE A 172 1.48 4.92 1.04
C PHE A 172 0.53 3.81 0.59
N PRO A 173 -0.53 4.06 -0.21
CA PRO A 173 -1.40 3.00 -0.72
C PRO A 173 -0.66 1.97 -1.57
N ILE A 174 0.37 2.38 -2.30
CA ILE A 174 1.17 1.49 -3.16
C ILE A 174 2.05 0.59 -2.29
N LYS A 175 2.79 1.19 -1.35
CA LYS A 175 3.66 0.45 -0.41
C LYS A 175 2.85 -0.52 0.46
N LEU A 176 1.67 -0.10 0.92
CA LEU A 176 0.76 -0.95 1.69
C LEU A 176 0.33 -2.18 0.88
N ARG A 177 -0.03 -1.99 -0.40
CA ARG A 177 -0.43 -3.10 -1.28
C ARG A 177 0.71 -4.07 -1.55
N ILE A 178 1.92 -3.56 -1.80
CA ILE A 178 3.11 -4.40 -2.00
C ILE A 178 3.38 -5.24 -0.74
N GLY A 179 3.27 -4.63 0.45
CA GLY A 179 3.43 -5.33 1.72
C GLY A 179 2.42 -6.48 1.90
N ILE A 180 1.15 -6.24 1.59
CA ILE A 180 0.09 -7.27 1.71
C ILE A 180 0.34 -8.43 0.73
N ILE A 181 0.66 -8.14 -0.53
CA ILE A 181 0.93 -9.17 -1.54
C ILE A 181 2.14 -10.01 -1.14
N SER A 182 3.20 -9.36 -0.62
CA SER A 182 4.40 -10.04 -0.11
C SER A 182 4.05 -11.00 1.03
N ALA A 183 3.24 -10.56 2.00
CA ALA A 183 2.81 -11.41 3.11
C ALA A 183 1.97 -12.62 2.64
N PHE A 184 1.08 -12.42 1.67
CA PHE A 184 0.28 -13.54 1.13
C PHE A 184 1.15 -14.55 0.37
N ALA A 185 2.13 -14.06 -0.40
CA ALA A 185 3.07 -14.92 -1.11
C ALA A 185 3.90 -15.76 -0.13
N THR A 186 4.39 -15.18 0.98
CA THR A 186 5.16 -15.94 1.97
C THR A 186 4.32 -16.99 2.69
N ILE A 187 3.07 -16.68 3.04
CA ILE A 187 2.13 -17.64 3.64
C ILE A 187 1.86 -18.81 2.68
N THR A 188 1.59 -18.51 1.41
CA THR A 188 1.31 -19.53 0.39
C THR A 188 2.53 -20.44 0.15
N MET A 189 3.72 -19.85 0.07
CA MET A 189 4.97 -20.62 -0.08
C MET A 189 5.23 -21.53 1.13
N ALA A 190 4.97 -21.04 2.36
CA ALA A 190 5.11 -21.84 3.56
C ALA A 190 4.10 -23.00 3.59
N ALA A 191 2.85 -22.74 3.19
CA ALA A 191 1.82 -23.78 3.11
C ALA A 191 2.21 -24.88 2.11
N ILE A 192 2.67 -24.51 0.91
CA ILE A 192 3.14 -25.46 -0.12
C ILE A 192 4.32 -26.29 0.43
N ALA A 193 5.29 -25.65 1.08
CA ALA A 193 6.43 -26.35 1.67
C ALA A 193 6.02 -27.37 2.73
N LEU A 194 5.06 -27.01 3.60
CA LEU A 194 4.52 -27.92 4.61
C LEU A 194 3.75 -29.09 3.97
N CYS A 195 2.91 -28.83 2.96
CA CYS A 195 2.21 -29.89 2.23
C CYS A 195 3.18 -30.88 1.57
N LEU A 196 4.27 -30.38 0.96
CA LEU A 196 5.31 -31.23 0.36
C LEU A 196 6.05 -32.06 1.41
N ALA A 197 6.35 -31.48 2.57
CA ALA A 197 6.99 -32.20 3.67
C ALA A 197 6.12 -33.35 4.19
N LEU A 198 4.82 -33.10 4.42
CA LEU A 198 3.87 -34.12 4.87
C LEU A 198 3.66 -35.23 3.83
N ALA A 199 3.53 -34.88 2.55
CA ALA A 199 3.39 -35.86 1.47
C ALA A 199 4.65 -36.74 1.35
N LEU A 200 5.83 -36.15 1.54
CA LEU A 200 7.09 -36.89 1.54
C LEU A 200 7.17 -37.84 2.74
N GLU A 201 6.80 -37.37 3.94
CA GLU A 201 6.76 -38.21 5.15
C GLU A 201 5.82 -39.41 4.97
N GLU A 202 4.61 -39.19 4.43
CA GLU A 202 3.66 -40.26 4.14
C GLU A 202 4.19 -41.25 3.09
N TYR A 203 4.91 -40.77 2.07
CA TYR A 203 5.54 -41.63 1.08
C TYR A 203 6.63 -42.54 1.68
N TRP A 204 7.47 -42.01 2.58
CA TRP A 204 8.55 -42.80 3.20
C TRP A 204 8.07 -43.70 4.34
N THR A 205 6.99 -43.34 5.03
CA THR A 205 6.44 -44.13 6.15
C THR A 205 5.49 -45.23 5.69
N LYS A 206 4.95 -45.18 4.47
CA LYS A 206 4.18 -46.29 3.88
C LYS A 206 5.12 -47.47 3.55
N PRO A 207 5.00 -48.62 4.24
CA PRO A 207 5.81 -49.78 3.90
C PRO A 207 5.47 -50.28 2.48
N PRO A 208 6.44 -50.80 1.71
CA PRO A 208 6.24 -51.31 0.34
C PRO A 208 5.40 -52.61 0.27
N VAL A 209 4.83 -53.03 1.41
CA VAL A 209 4.18 -54.32 1.60
C VAL A 209 2.83 -54.09 2.27
N GLU A 210 1.78 -54.68 1.71
CA GLU A 210 0.45 -54.65 2.31
C GLU A 210 0.36 -55.75 3.36
N VAL A 211 -0.03 -55.38 4.59
CA VAL A 211 -0.12 -56.31 5.71
C VAL A 211 -1.58 -56.72 5.87
N ARG A 212 -1.91 -57.97 5.52
CA ARG A 212 -3.22 -58.56 5.82
C ARG A 212 -3.14 -59.41 7.08
N VAL A 213 -4.07 -59.16 7.99
CA VAL A 213 -4.30 -59.97 9.18
C VAL A 213 -5.54 -60.83 8.90
N ASP A 214 -5.37 -62.13 8.87
CA ASP A 214 -6.45 -63.11 8.67
C ASP A 214 -7.26 -63.33 9.97
N ASP A 215 -8.44 -63.94 9.91
CA ASP A 215 -9.35 -64.20 11.05
C ASP A 215 -8.67 -65.00 12.19
N PHE A 216 -7.58 -65.70 11.88
CA PHE A 216 -6.74 -66.43 12.85
C PHE A 216 -5.56 -65.60 13.40
N ASN A 217 -5.58 -64.28 13.22
CA ASN A 217 -4.56 -63.34 13.69
C ASN A 217 -3.15 -63.60 13.10
N ARG A 218 -3.09 -64.25 11.93
CA ARG A 218 -1.85 -64.53 11.20
C ARG A 218 -1.54 -63.36 10.27
N VAL A 219 -0.31 -62.84 10.37
CA VAL A 219 0.17 -61.71 9.57
C VAL A 219 0.80 -62.23 8.27
N THR A 220 0.25 -61.84 7.12
CA THR A 220 0.82 -62.17 5.79
C THR A 220 1.29 -60.89 5.11
N TYR A 221 2.50 -60.95 4.54
CA TYR A 221 3.17 -59.85 3.86
C TYR A 221 3.11 -60.07 2.34
N GLU A 222 2.31 -59.28 1.61
CA GLU A 222 2.29 -59.34 0.14
C GLU A 222 2.86 -58.06 -0.49
N PRO A 223 3.71 -58.17 -1.54
CA PRO A 223 4.14 -57.01 -2.31
C PRO A 223 2.95 -56.42 -3.07
N LYS A 224 2.81 -55.08 -3.03
CA LYS A 224 1.72 -54.38 -3.75
C LYS A 224 1.78 -54.72 -5.25
N PRO A 225 0.67 -55.12 -5.88
CA PRO A 225 0.66 -55.39 -7.31
C PRO A 225 1.00 -54.10 -8.05
N SER A 226 2.08 -54.14 -8.82
CA SER A 226 2.43 -53.08 -9.76
C SER A 226 1.35 -53.02 -10.82
N LEU A 227 0.57 -51.92 -10.86
CA LEU A 227 -0.30 -51.63 -12.00
C LEU A 227 0.58 -51.62 -13.26
N THR A 228 0.33 -52.59 -14.14
CA THR A 228 0.85 -52.61 -15.51
C THR A 228 -0.05 -51.74 -16.37
#